data_AF-A0A0A1XNU0-F1
#
_entry.id   AF-A0A0A1XNU0-F1
#
_cell.length_a   1.000
_cell.length_b   1.000
_cell.length_c   1.000
_cell.angle_alpha   90.00
_cell.angle_beta   90.00
_cell.angle_gamma   90.00
#
_symmetry.space_group_name_H-M   'P 1'
#
loop_
_entity.id
_entity.type
_entity.pdbx_description
1 polymer ?
#
loop_
_entity_poly.entity_id
_entity_poly.type
_entity_poly.pdbx_seq_one_letter_code
_entity_poly.pdbx_strand_id
1 'polypeptide(L)'
;MYLIGHSAGCHIAGMAGKLLQPDKYGVIYALDASGPVHRTLDAKWRLAPTDAVYVESIQSDVALFGFPADSLAHASFYPNWGLGQPHCPNVTTMEPDFTCDHFGALYYFVESLRNPTAFGAIKCKSYDSIVNYKCGCGARWCSASAFMGGEPAVPKKGVYYFSTRATMPFGYGALCRMKRPLKPTIARI
;
A
#
# COMPACT_ATOMS: atom_id res chain seq x y z
N MET A 1 -8.12 15.45 11.24
CA MET A 1 -9.03 14.67 10.35
C MET A 1 -8.20 13.77 9.44
N TYR A 2 -8.61 12.52 9.31
CA TYR A 2 -8.00 11.52 8.40
C TYR A 2 -8.97 11.27 7.25
N LEU A 3 -8.46 11.17 6.02
CA LEU A 3 -9.20 10.67 4.87
C LEU A 3 -8.61 9.32 4.46
N ILE A 4 -9.47 8.35 4.20
CA ILE A 4 -9.09 7.02 3.75
C ILE A 4 -9.76 6.83 2.39
N GLY A 5 -8.95 6.63 1.35
CA GLY A 5 -9.44 6.34 0.00
C GLY A 5 -9.01 4.95 -0.43
N HIS A 6 -9.87 4.24 -1.16
CA HIS A 6 -9.52 2.99 -1.85
C HIS A 6 -9.71 3.17 -3.35
N SER A 7 -8.85 2.55 -4.18
CA SER A 7 -8.95 2.64 -5.64
C SER A 7 -8.96 4.09 -6.14
N ALA A 8 -9.94 4.47 -6.97
CA ALA A 8 -10.17 5.86 -7.40
C ALA A 8 -10.46 6.83 -6.23
N GLY A 9 -10.97 6.32 -5.11
CA GLY A 9 -11.18 7.08 -3.88
C GLY A 9 -9.90 7.70 -3.33
N CYS A 10 -8.73 7.10 -3.57
CA CYS A 10 -7.43 7.69 -3.25
C CYS A 10 -7.23 9.04 -3.94
N HIS A 11 -7.62 9.13 -5.22
CA HIS A 11 -7.49 10.35 -6.00
C HIS A 11 -8.57 11.37 -5.65
N ILE A 12 -9.79 10.92 -5.32
CA ILE A 12 -10.83 11.79 -4.78
C ILE A 12 -10.36 12.45 -3.47
N ALA A 13 -9.76 11.68 -2.55
CA ALA A 13 -9.19 12.21 -1.31
C ALA A 13 -8.08 13.24 -1.58
N GLY A 14 -7.20 12.98 -2.56
CA GLY A 14 -6.19 13.93 -3.00
C GLY A 14 -6.77 15.21 -3.58
N MET A 15 -7.78 15.12 -4.45
CA MET A 15 -8.47 16.27 -5.02
C MET A 15 -9.18 17.11 -3.95
N ALA A 16 -9.82 16.47 -2.97
CA ALA A 16 -10.42 17.16 -1.84
C ALA A 16 -9.35 17.91 -1.01
N GLY A 17 -8.17 17.32 -0.82
CA GLY A 17 -7.04 17.97 -0.14
C GLY A 17 -6.48 19.18 -0.91
N LYS A 18 -6.46 19.13 -2.24
CA LYS A 18 -6.08 20.29 -3.08
C LYS A 18 -7.09 21.42 -3.01
N LEU A 19 -8.38 21.10 -3.01
CA LEU A 19 -9.46 22.09 -2.91
C LEU A 19 -9.54 22.75 -1.53
N LEU A 20 -9.01 22.10 -0.49
CA LEU A 20 -8.98 22.61 0.87
C LEU A 20 -7.88 23.67 1.12
N GLN A 21 -6.99 23.89 0.15
CA GLN A 21 -5.87 24.82 0.34
C GLN A 21 -6.35 26.24 0.72
N PRO A 22 -5.64 26.94 1.64
CA PRO A 22 -4.34 26.58 2.19
C PRO A 22 -4.37 25.56 3.35
N ASP A 23 -5.56 25.20 3.85
CA ASP A 23 -5.72 24.21 4.91
C ASP A 23 -5.41 22.79 4.40
N LYS A 24 -5.13 21.87 5.34
CA LYS A 24 -4.80 20.48 5.02
C LYS A 24 -5.46 19.49 5.97
N TYR A 25 -5.79 18.33 5.42
CA TYR A 25 -6.05 17.15 6.24
C TYR A 25 -4.78 16.74 7.00
N GLY A 26 -4.97 16.09 8.15
CA GLY A 26 -3.84 15.54 8.90
C GLY A 26 -3.19 14.38 8.13
N VAL A 27 -4.01 13.45 7.65
CA VAL A 27 -3.53 12.22 7.00
C VAL A 27 -4.44 11.84 5.84
N ILE A 28 -3.85 11.39 4.74
CA ILE A 28 -4.51 10.57 3.73
C ILE A 28 -3.89 9.17 3.75
N TYR A 29 -4.71 8.14 3.97
CA TYR A 29 -4.36 6.75 3.69
C TYR A 29 -4.91 6.37 2.32
N ALA A 30 -4.03 6.01 1.40
CA ALA A 30 -4.36 5.61 0.04
C ALA A 30 -4.22 4.10 -0.12
N LEU A 31 -5.36 3.41 -0.13
CA LEU A 31 -5.46 1.96 -0.19
C LEU A 31 -5.57 1.53 -1.65
N ASP A 32 -4.46 1.08 -2.21
CA ASP A 32 -4.29 0.66 -3.60
C ASP A 32 -4.83 1.69 -4.60
N ALA A 33 -4.13 2.82 -4.73
CA ALA A 33 -4.56 3.91 -5.59
C ALA A 33 -4.64 3.47 -7.05
N SER A 34 -5.72 3.84 -7.75
CA SER A 34 -5.97 3.33 -9.10
C SER A 34 -4.97 3.88 -10.13
N GLY A 35 -4.18 2.99 -10.72
CA GLY A 35 -3.25 3.28 -11.81
C GLY A 35 -3.91 3.59 -13.16
N PRO A 36 -4.98 2.87 -13.59
CA PRO A 36 -5.68 3.15 -14.84
C PRO A 36 -6.12 4.61 -14.90
N VAL A 37 -5.84 5.28 -16.02
CA VAL A 37 -6.01 6.72 -16.25
C VAL A 37 -5.05 7.60 -15.43
N HIS A 38 -4.95 7.44 -14.11
CA HIS A 38 -4.22 8.40 -13.25
C HIS A 38 -2.71 8.39 -13.48
N ARG A 39 -2.11 7.27 -13.92
CA ARG A 39 -0.66 7.21 -14.19
C ARG A 39 -0.18 8.17 -15.29
N THR A 40 -1.08 8.62 -16.15
CA THR A 40 -0.77 9.61 -17.21
C THR A 40 -1.13 11.04 -16.82
N LEU A 41 -1.69 11.24 -15.63
CA LEU A 41 -2.11 12.56 -15.15
C LEU A 41 -1.01 13.26 -14.36
N ASP A 42 -0.94 14.58 -14.52
CA ASP A 42 -0.13 15.45 -13.66
C ASP A 42 -0.56 15.34 -12.20
N ALA A 43 0.37 15.57 -11.28
CA ALA A 43 0.12 15.56 -9.84
C ALA A 43 -0.98 16.53 -9.37
N LYS A 44 -1.34 17.53 -10.17
CA LYS A 44 -2.49 18.43 -9.90
C LYS A 44 -3.86 17.74 -10.08
N TRP A 45 -3.94 16.66 -10.86
CA TRP A 45 -5.17 15.95 -11.21
C TRP A 45 -5.27 14.55 -10.60
N ARG A 46 -4.41 14.24 -9.64
CA ARG A 46 -4.39 12.97 -8.92
C ARG A 46 -3.87 13.17 -7.51
N LEU A 47 -3.85 12.09 -6.74
CA LEU A 47 -3.21 12.05 -5.44
C LEU A 47 -1.72 12.42 -5.55
N ALA A 48 -1.27 13.27 -4.63
CA ALA A 48 0.10 13.66 -4.46
C ALA A 48 0.44 13.79 -2.96
N PRO A 49 1.73 13.71 -2.57
CA PRO A 49 2.14 13.87 -1.18
C PRO A 49 1.71 15.19 -0.56
N THR A 50 1.55 16.24 -1.37
CA THR A 50 1.20 17.60 -0.93
C THR A 50 -0.23 17.75 -0.41
N ASP A 51 -1.10 16.77 -0.65
CA ASP A 51 -2.56 16.88 -0.47
C ASP A 51 -3.03 16.74 0.98
N ALA A 52 -2.12 16.37 1.88
CA ALA A 52 -2.32 16.38 3.33
C ALA A 52 -1.00 16.66 4.04
N VAL A 53 -1.04 16.79 5.38
CA VAL A 53 0.19 16.87 6.20
C VAL A 53 0.99 15.57 6.07
N TYR A 54 0.31 14.42 6.02
CA TYR A 54 0.91 13.13 5.75
C TYR A 54 0.07 12.31 4.77
N VAL A 55 0.74 11.56 3.90
CA VAL A 55 0.09 10.68 2.90
C VAL A 55 0.86 9.37 2.92
N GLU A 56 0.16 8.27 3.18
CA GLU A 56 0.71 6.91 3.16
C GLU A 56 -0.07 6.08 2.12
N SER A 57 0.64 5.42 1.21
CA SER A 57 0.02 4.51 0.24
C SER A 57 0.34 3.05 0.55
N ILE A 58 -0.64 2.18 0.33
CA ILE A 58 -0.53 0.73 0.46
C ILE A 58 -0.92 0.14 -0.89
N GLN A 59 0.07 -0.27 -1.68
CA GLN A 59 -0.10 -0.71 -3.07
C GLN A 59 -0.07 -2.24 -3.15
N SER A 60 -1.22 -2.86 -3.30
CA SER A 60 -1.39 -4.33 -3.28
C SER A 60 -1.52 -4.96 -4.67
N ASP A 61 -1.87 -4.20 -5.71
CA ASP A 61 -2.06 -4.71 -7.07
C ASP A 61 -1.48 -3.78 -8.15
N VAL A 62 -0.17 -3.50 -8.13
CA VAL A 62 0.46 -2.65 -9.17
C VAL A 62 0.53 -3.31 -10.55
N ALA A 63 0.11 -4.58 -10.66
CA ALA A 63 0.09 -5.32 -11.92
C ALA A 63 -1.10 -4.96 -12.82
N LEU A 64 -2.27 -4.68 -12.22
CA LEU A 64 -3.50 -4.41 -12.97
C LEU A 64 -4.13 -3.07 -12.57
N PHE A 65 -4.61 -2.95 -11.34
CA PHE A 65 -5.41 -1.80 -10.91
C PHE A 65 -4.63 -0.72 -10.18
N GLY A 66 -3.54 -1.06 -9.51
CA GLY A 66 -2.75 -0.17 -8.68
C GLY A 66 -1.81 0.77 -9.47
N PHE A 67 -1.40 1.85 -8.82
CA PHE A 67 -0.50 2.86 -9.39
C PHE A 67 0.97 2.43 -9.26
N PRO A 68 1.69 2.17 -10.38
CA PRO A 68 3.03 1.59 -10.35
C PRO A 68 4.11 2.65 -10.14
N ALA A 69 4.06 3.40 -9.04
CA ALA A 69 5.12 4.32 -8.62
C ALA A 69 5.01 4.72 -7.14
N ASP A 70 6.09 5.28 -6.60
CA ASP A 70 6.18 5.83 -5.24
C ASP A 70 5.87 7.32 -5.12
N SER A 71 5.52 7.99 -6.23
CA SER A 71 5.30 9.45 -6.28
C SER A 71 3.94 9.93 -5.74
N LEU A 72 3.08 9.02 -5.26
CA LEU A 72 1.76 9.36 -4.73
C LEU A 72 1.78 9.82 -3.26
N ALA A 73 2.78 9.39 -2.50
CA ALA A 73 2.74 9.46 -1.05
C ALA A 73 4.09 9.83 -0.43
N HIS A 74 4.07 10.26 0.83
CA HIS A 74 5.30 10.45 1.60
C HIS A 74 5.96 9.09 1.88
N ALA A 75 5.16 8.09 2.23
CA ALA A 75 5.58 6.71 2.38
C ALA A 75 4.71 5.79 1.51
N SER A 76 5.37 4.94 0.73
CA SER A 76 4.71 3.95 -0.13
C SER A 76 5.06 2.54 0.33
N PHE A 77 4.06 1.75 0.68
CA PHE A 77 4.19 0.37 1.14
C PHE A 77 3.69 -0.60 0.08
N TYR A 78 4.48 -1.63 -0.18
CA TYR A 78 4.22 -2.65 -1.19
C TYR A 78 4.13 -4.04 -0.54
N PRO A 79 2.97 -4.41 0.04
CA PRO A 79 2.74 -5.76 0.55
C PRO A 79 2.99 -6.80 -0.54
N ASN A 80 3.82 -7.79 -0.25
CA ASN A 80 4.11 -8.90 -1.15
C ASN A 80 4.54 -8.43 -2.56
N TRP A 81 5.34 -7.35 -2.60
CA TRP A 81 5.83 -6.68 -3.82
C TRP A 81 4.76 -5.90 -4.60
N GLY A 82 3.56 -5.73 -4.04
CA GLY A 82 2.42 -5.13 -4.73
C GLY A 82 1.88 -5.99 -5.87
N LEU A 83 2.13 -7.30 -5.82
CA LEU A 83 1.69 -8.27 -6.82
C LEU A 83 0.69 -9.24 -6.18
N GLY A 84 0.77 -10.53 -6.52
CA GLY A 84 -0.14 -11.53 -5.96
C GLY A 84 -0.13 -11.55 -4.43
N GLN A 85 -1.31 -11.38 -3.84
CA GLN A 85 -1.51 -11.42 -2.40
C GLN A 85 -1.73 -12.87 -1.93
N PRO A 86 -1.12 -13.29 -0.81
CA PRO A 86 -1.18 -14.67 -0.34
C PRO A 86 -2.58 -15.19 0.00
N HIS A 87 -3.52 -14.31 0.30
CA HIS A 87 -4.89 -14.67 0.65
C HIS A 87 -5.81 -14.86 -0.57
N CYS A 88 -5.36 -14.49 -1.77
CA CYS A 88 -6.15 -14.59 -3.00
C CYS A 88 -6.06 -15.99 -3.63
N PRO A 89 -7.17 -16.52 -4.21
CA PRO A 89 -8.26 -15.75 -4.84
C PRO A 89 -9.44 -15.31 -3.95
N ASN A 90 -9.64 -15.85 -2.75
CA ASN A 90 -10.84 -15.54 -1.95
C ASN A 90 -10.54 -15.37 -0.45
N VAL A 91 -10.70 -14.14 0.07
CA VAL A 91 -10.89 -13.86 1.51
C VAL A 91 -12.37 -13.96 1.88
N THR A 92 -13.24 -13.49 0.98
CA THR A 92 -14.70 -13.59 1.07
C THR A 92 -15.24 -14.11 -0.26
N THR A 93 -16.40 -14.77 -0.27
CA THR A 93 -17.02 -15.31 -1.50
C THR A 93 -17.67 -14.25 -2.39
N MET A 94 -17.48 -12.96 -2.09
CA MET A 94 -18.20 -11.84 -2.74
C MET A 94 -17.33 -11.02 -3.69
N GLU A 95 -16.01 -11.16 -3.65
CA GLU A 95 -15.09 -10.41 -4.51
C GLU A 95 -14.77 -11.21 -5.76
N PRO A 96 -14.88 -10.65 -6.98
CA PRO A 96 -14.39 -11.32 -8.18
C PRO A 96 -12.89 -11.62 -8.03
N ASP A 97 -12.46 -12.85 -8.34
CA ASP A 97 -11.08 -13.32 -8.15
C ASP A 97 -10.03 -12.34 -8.72
N PHE A 98 -10.31 -11.72 -9.88
CA PHE A 98 -9.40 -10.76 -10.54
C PHE A 98 -9.20 -9.44 -9.76
N THR A 99 -10.06 -9.14 -8.78
CA THR A 99 -9.98 -7.93 -7.94
C THR A 99 -9.39 -8.21 -6.56
N CYS A 100 -9.19 -9.47 -6.16
CA CYS A 100 -8.80 -9.81 -4.80
C CYS A 100 -7.48 -9.13 -4.38
N ASP A 101 -6.46 -9.10 -5.26
CA ASP A 101 -5.19 -8.41 -4.96
C ASP A 101 -5.44 -6.93 -4.65
N HIS A 102 -6.37 -6.30 -5.38
CA HIS A 102 -6.74 -4.88 -5.25
C HIS A 102 -7.46 -4.55 -3.93
N PHE A 103 -8.18 -5.51 -3.35
CA PHE A 103 -8.80 -5.39 -2.01
C PHE A 103 -7.81 -5.70 -0.87
N GLY A 104 -6.65 -6.29 -1.17
CA GLY A 104 -5.64 -6.65 -0.18
C GLY A 104 -5.25 -5.51 0.76
N ALA A 105 -5.08 -4.30 0.23
CA ALA A 105 -4.76 -3.11 1.02
C ALA A 105 -5.81 -2.79 2.11
N LEU A 106 -7.09 -3.05 1.88
CA LEU A 106 -8.16 -2.83 2.87
C LEU A 106 -7.99 -3.77 4.06
N TYR A 107 -7.79 -5.07 3.81
CA TYR A 107 -7.63 -6.07 4.85
C TYR A 107 -6.43 -5.77 5.75
N TYR A 108 -5.29 -5.42 5.15
CA TYR A 108 -4.09 -5.07 5.91
C TYR A 108 -4.26 -3.76 6.68
N PHE A 109 -4.91 -2.76 6.09
CA PHE A 109 -5.14 -1.50 6.78
C PHE A 109 -6.04 -1.70 8.02
N VAL A 110 -7.14 -2.44 7.91
CA VAL A 110 -8.03 -2.74 9.05
C VAL A 110 -7.30 -3.48 10.17
N GLU A 111 -6.45 -4.47 9.85
CA GLU A 111 -5.64 -5.15 10.86
C GLU A 111 -4.63 -4.20 11.52
N SER A 112 -4.03 -3.28 10.75
CA SER A 112 -3.08 -2.28 11.29
C SER A 112 -3.72 -1.32 12.29
N LEU A 113 -5.01 -0.99 12.14
CA LEU A 113 -5.73 -0.13 13.08
C LEU A 113 -5.89 -0.79 14.45
N ARG A 114 -6.02 -2.12 14.49
CA ARG A 114 -6.14 -2.89 15.75
C ARG A 114 -4.79 -3.18 16.39
N ASN A 115 -3.76 -3.37 15.56
CA ASN A 115 -2.39 -3.57 16.00
C ASN A 115 -1.44 -2.75 15.11
N PRO A 116 -1.04 -1.55 15.55
CA PRO A 116 -0.13 -0.68 14.80
C PRO A 116 1.24 -1.29 14.50
N THR A 117 1.59 -2.40 15.14
CA THR A 117 2.84 -3.13 14.91
C THR A 117 2.68 -4.40 14.07
N ALA A 118 1.49 -4.68 13.53
CA ALA A 118 1.21 -5.92 12.79
C ALA A 118 2.05 -6.08 11.52
N PHE A 119 2.33 -4.99 10.82
CA PHE A 119 2.97 -4.99 9.50
C PHE A 119 4.32 -4.28 9.52
N GLY A 120 5.30 -4.93 10.16
CA GLY A 120 6.69 -4.50 10.12
C GLY A 120 7.28 -4.60 8.71
N ALA A 121 7.79 -3.48 8.19
CA ALA A 121 8.29 -3.35 6.83
C ALA A 121 9.77 -2.94 6.79
N ILE A 122 10.47 -3.40 5.76
CA ILE A 122 11.83 -2.97 5.47
C ILE A 122 11.83 -1.82 4.48
N LYS A 123 12.72 -0.86 4.70
CA LYS A 123 12.94 0.24 3.77
C LYS A 123 13.68 -0.26 2.53
N CYS A 124 13.15 0.07 1.37
CA CYS A 124 13.74 -0.15 0.06
C CYS A 124 14.45 1.12 -0.42
N LYS A 125 15.39 0.97 -1.37
CA LYS A 125 16.09 2.12 -1.97
C LYS A 125 15.15 2.98 -2.83
N SER A 126 14.26 2.34 -3.59
CA SER A 126 13.36 2.99 -4.56
C SER A 126 12.24 2.05 -4.97
N TYR A 127 11.25 2.56 -5.70
CA TYR A 127 10.26 1.72 -6.39
C TYR A 127 10.90 0.73 -7.38
N ASP A 128 12.01 1.10 -8.02
CA ASP A 128 12.76 0.16 -8.89
C ASP A 128 13.24 -1.10 -8.13
N SER A 129 13.56 -0.95 -6.84
CA SER A 129 13.92 -2.10 -5.99
C SER A 129 12.73 -3.01 -5.67
N ILE A 130 11.50 -2.48 -5.71
CA ILE A 130 10.28 -3.26 -5.54
C ILE A 130 10.03 -4.11 -6.80
N VAL A 131 9.98 -3.48 -7.97
CA VAL A 131 9.64 -4.17 -9.23
C VAL A 131 10.71 -5.17 -9.66
N ASN A 132 11.97 -4.96 -9.28
CA ASN A 132 13.06 -5.91 -9.54
C ASN A 132 13.31 -6.89 -8.39
N TYR A 133 12.49 -6.88 -7.33
CA TYR A 133 12.60 -7.77 -6.18
C TYR A 133 13.95 -7.71 -5.44
N LYS A 134 14.55 -6.51 -5.37
CA LYS A 134 15.89 -6.26 -4.82
C LYS A 134 15.90 -5.76 -3.38
N CYS A 135 14.75 -5.55 -2.75
CA CYS A 135 14.70 -5.20 -1.33
C CYS A 135 15.12 -6.40 -0.47
N GLY A 136 15.84 -6.13 0.62
CA GLY A 136 16.21 -7.17 1.58
C GLY A 136 17.19 -6.66 2.63
N CYS A 137 17.36 -7.46 3.69
CA CYS A 137 18.33 -7.23 4.76
C CYS A 137 19.47 -8.27 4.78
N GLY A 138 19.60 -9.08 3.73
CA GLY A 138 20.55 -10.20 3.69
C GLY A 138 20.13 -11.44 4.49
N ALA A 139 18.91 -11.46 5.04
CA ALA A 139 18.36 -12.59 5.80
C ALA A 139 16.94 -12.96 5.35
N ARG A 140 16.49 -14.16 5.72
CA ARG A 140 15.12 -14.64 5.48
C ARG A 140 14.07 -13.85 6.27
N TRP A 141 14.45 -13.36 7.44
CA TRP A 141 13.63 -12.55 8.32
C TRP A 141 14.39 -11.25 8.61
N CYS A 142 13.72 -10.13 8.40
CA CYS A 142 14.27 -8.81 8.59
C CYS A 142 13.53 -8.09 9.71
N SER A 143 14.26 -7.40 10.57
CA SER A 143 13.66 -6.48 11.54
C SER A 143 12.99 -5.31 10.82
N ALA A 144 11.82 -4.91 11.34
CA ALA A 144 11.08 -3.77 10.81
C ALA A 144 11.87 -2.47 10.97
N SER A 145 11.84 -1.65 9.92
CA SER A 145 12.34 -0.27 9.92
C SER A 145 11.21 0.77 10.01
N ALA A 146 9.99 0.34 9.71
CA ALA A 146 8.76 1.10 9.85
C ALA A 146 7.57 0.13 9.91
N PHE A 147 6.41 0.61 10.37
CA PHE A 147 5.17 -0.14 10.39
C PHE A 147 4.15 0.49 9.45
N MET A 148 3.48 -0.33 8.64
CA MET A 148 2.42 0.14 7.73
C MET A 148 1.14 0.43 8.51
N GLY A 149 0.44 1.53 8.17
CA GLY A 149 -0.86 1.89 8.73
C GLY A 149 -0.80 2.35 10.18
N GLY A 150 -1.83 1.97 10.95
CA GLY A 150 -1.96 2.25 12.38
C GLY A 150 -2.80 3.48 12.74
N GLU A 151 -3.24 3.51 14.00
CA GLU A 151 -3.85 4.65 14.68
C GLU A 151 -3.17 4.79 16.07
N PRO A 152 -2.56 5.93 16.40
CA PRO A 152 -2.45 7.15 15.59
C PRO A 152 -1.49 7.00 14.40
N ALA A 153 -1.71 7.83 13.38
CA ALA A 153 -0.82 7.88 12.23
C ALA A 153 0.57 8.40 12.63
N VAL A 154 1.61 7.62 12.32
CA VAL A 154 3.01 8.02 12.49
C VAL A 154 3.60 8.38 11.12
N PRO A 155 4.01 9.65 10.87
CA PRO A 155 4.61 10.05 9.60
C PRO A 155 5.91 9.32 9.29
N LYS A 156 6.07 8.90 8.04
CA LYS A 156 7.22 8.14 7.52
C LYS A 156 7.61 8.68 6.15
N LYS A 157 8.79 8.31 5.67
CA LYS A 157 9.24 8.70 4.33
C LYS A 157 10.04 7.61 3.61
N GLY A 158 9.60 7.28 2.41
CA GLY A 158 10.31 6.39 1.49
C GLY A 158 9.45 5.22 1.00
N VAL A 159 10.14 4.22 0.45
CA VAL A 159 9.52 3.02 -0.13
C VAL A 159 9.76 1.85 0.78
N TYR A 160 8.73 1.04 1.01
CA TYR A 160 8.78 -0.06 1.97
C TYR A 160 8.21 -1.36 1.39
N TYR A 161 8.85 -2.47 1.73
CA TYR A 161 8.36 -3.82 1.44
C TYR A 161 8.03 -4.54 2.75
N PHE A 162 6.93 -5.28 2.75
CA PHE A 162 6.65 -6.29 3.76
C PHE A 162 5.93 -7.48 3.12
N SER A 163 5.89 -8.61 3.82
CA SER A 163 5.08 -9.75 3.39
C SER A 163 4.02 -10.11 4.41
N THR A 164 3.00 -10.84 3.96
CA THR A 164 1.85 -11.22 4.79
C THR A 164 1.62 -12.74 4.78
N ARG A 165 0.81 -13.22 5.72
CA ARG A 165 0.25 -14.58 5.74
C ARG A 165 -0.97 -14.66 4.81
N ALA A 166 -1.42 -15.87 4.52
CA ALA A 166 -2.63 -16.11 3.72
C ALA A 166 -3.93 -15.96 4.55
N THR A 167 -3.84 -16.01 5.88
CA THR A 167 -4.97 -15.95 6.80
C THR A 167 -4.73 -14.92 7.89
N MET A 168 -5.82 -14.37 8.43
CA MET A 168 -5.74 -13.47 9.59
C MET A 168 -5.22 -14.18 10.85
N PRO A 169 -4.45 -13.49 11.72
CA PRO A 169 -3.82 -12.20 11.44
C PRO A 169 -2.76 -12.33 10.35
N PHE A 170 -2.80 -11.42 9.37
CA PHE A 170 -1.96 -11.43 8.18
C PHE A 170 -0.53 -11.00 8.49
N GLY A 171 -0.33 -10.12 9.48
CA GLY A 171 0.95 -9.54 9.85
C GLY A 171 1.92 -10.53 10.48
N TYR A 172 3.21 -10.21 10.40
CA TYR A 172 4.30 -10.92 11.10
C TYR A 172 4.82 -10.12 12.31
N GLY A 173 4.16 -9.03 12.68
CA GLY A 173 4.59 -8.15 13.77
C GLY A 173 5.81 -7.32 13.38
N ALA A 174 6.79 -7.24 14.28
CA ALA A 174 8.03 -6.50 14.09
C ALA A 174 9.04 -7.14 13.10
N LEU A 175 8.63 -8.20 12.40
CA LEU A 175 9.46 -8.92 11.43
C LEU A 175 8.84 -8.90 10.04
N CYS A 176 9.68 -8.79 9.02
CA CYS A 176 9.33 -8.99 7.61
C CYS A 176 9.98 -10.28 7.10
N ARG A 177 9.17 -11.24 6.66
CA ARG A 177 9.69 -12.43 5.96
C ARG A 177 9.98 -12.09 4.51
N MET A 178 11.20 -12.29 4.04
CA MET A 178 11.51 -12.15 2.62
C MET A 178 10.86 -13.30 1.83
N LYS A 179 9.99 -12.97 0.88
CA LYS A 179 9.30 -13.93 0.01
C LYS A 179 9.53 -13.57 -1.45
N ARG A 180 9.50 -14.59 -2.32
CA ARG A 180 9.43 -14.38 -3.77
C ARG A 180 8.04 -13.81 -4.14
N PRO A 181 7.93 -13.02 -5.22
CA PRO A 181 6.65 -12.54 -5.71
C PRO A 181 5.73 -13.69 -6.12
N LEU A 182 4.45 -13.58 -5.80
CA LEU A 182 3.42 -14.46 -6.33
C LEU A 182 2.86 -13.86 -7.61
N LYS A 183 2.38 -14.73 -8.52
CA LYS A 183 1.65 -14.26 -9.72
C LYS A 183 0.40 -13.49 -9.29
N PRO A 184 0.11 -12.30 -9.86
CA PRO A 184 -1.14 -11.58 -9.65
C PRO A 184 -2.36 -12.43 -10.03
N THR A 185 -3.52 -12.16 -9.45
CA THR A 185 -4.77 -12.89 -9.72
C THR A 185 -5.18 -12.81 -11.18
N ILE A 186 -4.97 -11.68 -11.86
CA ILE A 186 -5.25 -11.52 -13.29
C ILE A 186 -4.45 -12.49 -14.19
N ALA A 187 -3.30 -12.99 -13.71
CA ALA A 187 -2.46 -13.94 -14.44
C ALA A 187 -2.71 -15.41 -14.03
N ARG A 188 -3.73 -15.66 -13.17
CA ARG A 188 -4.14 -16.99 -12.71
C ARG A 188 -5.49 -17.44 -13.28
N ILE A 189 -6.18 -16.53 -13.97
CA ILE A 189 -7.43 -16.75 -14.71
C ILE A 189 -7.06 -16.92 -16.18
#